data_AF-A0A022Y3S0-F1
#
_entry.id   AF-A0A022Y3S0-F1
#
_cell.length_a   1.000
_cell.length_b   1.000
_cell.length_c   1.000
_cell.angle_alpha   90.00
_cell.angle_beta   90.00
_cell.angle_gamma   90.00
#
_symmetry.space_group_name_H-M   'P 1'
#
loop_
_entity.id
_entity.type
_entity.pdbx_description
1 polymer ?
#
loop_
_entity_poly.entity_id
_entity_poly.type
_entity_poly.pdbx_seq_one_letter_code
_entity_poly.pdbx_strand_id
1 'polypeptide(L)'
;MDGFYPYSYGTFAWLALQGTALLFTPKLIITTLVDETRQPTPLEIYFARSCGIGQVSLGLIFLILTGALPLASSYSITADESDPKKEYAFPILLISSGFHAVVAGYTYSWYSGTGQMGFAAGMLASGFLAAMGLWCMLFAGSSRISKRTGADKRTSGFPFKNVEADKRKKR
;
A
#
# COMPACT_ATOMS: atom_id res chain seq x y z
N MET A 1 2.73 -7.25 31.30
CA MET A 1 2.45 -6.21 30.29
C MET A 1 2.46 -6.88 28.93
N ASP A 2 1.51 -6.54 28.06
CA ASP A 2 1.51 -7.06 26.69
C ASP A 2 2.73 -6.49 25.93
N GLY A 3 3.72 -7.33 25.66
CA GLY A 3 4.96 -6.94 24.97
C GLY A 3 4.75 -6.61 23.49
N PHE A 4 3.56 -6.90 22.95
CA PHE A 4 3.22 -6.66 21.55
C PHE A 4 3.28 -5.19 21.15
N TYR A 5 2.70 -4.29 21.94
CA TYR A 5 2.66 -2.86 21.65
C TYR A 5 4.05 -2.20 21.63
N PRO A 6 4.88 -2.30 22.70
CA PRO A 6 6.20 -1.67 22.69
C PRO A 6 7.10 -2.26 21.60
N TYR A 7 7.02 -3.57 21.34
CA TYR A 7 7.76 -4.18 20.22
C TYR A 7 7.31 -3.62 18.88
N SER A 8 6.01 -3.60 18.60
CA SER A 8 5.47 -3.14 17.32
C SER A 8 5.74 -1.65 17.05
N TYR A 9 5.61 -0.79 18.06
CA TYR A 9 5.98 0.62 17.94
C TYR A 9 7.48 0.81 17.74
N GLY A 10 8.32 0.05 18.45
CA GLY A 10 9.77 0.07 18.27
C GLY A 10 10.17 -0.37 16.86
N THR A 11 9.58 -1.46 16.36
CA THR A 11 9.80 -1.95 14.99
C THR A 11 9.34 -0.92 13.95
N PHE A 12 8.15 -0.32 14.11
CA PHE A 12 7.70 0.76 13.23
C PHE A 12 8.69 1.93 13.22
N ALA A 13 9.07 2.43 14.40
CA ALA A 13 9.96 3.57 14.52
C ALA A 13 11.32 3.30 13.85
N TRP A 14 11.89 2.12 14.08
CA TRP A 14 13.17 1.72 13.49
C TRP A 14 13.10 1.59 11.97
N LEU A 15 12.10 0.87 11.45
CA LEU A 15 11.90 0.68 10.01
C LEU A 15 11.57 1.99 9.30
N ALA A 16 10.77 2.87 9.91
CA ALA A 16 10.44 4.17 9.35
C ALA A 16 11.68 5.07 9.30
N LEU A 17 12.49 5.10 10.36
CA LEU A 17 13.72 5.88 10.41
C LEU A 17 14.71 5.43 9.34
N GLN A 18 15.04 4.13 9.32
CA GLN A 18 15.99 3.57 8.36
C GLN A 18 15.46 3.67 6.92
N GLY A 19 14.20 3.32 6.71
CA GLY A 19 13.59 3.30 5.39
C GLY A 19 13.49 4.71 4.77
N THR A 20 13.16 5.72 5.59
CA THR A 20 13.11 7.12 5.15
C THR A 20 14.51 7.63 4.78
N ALA A 21 15.54 7.28 5.56
CA ALA A 21 16.92 7.63 5.24
C ALA A 21 17.38 6.99 3.92
N LEU A 22 17.11 5.69 3.72
CA LEU A 22 17.43 5.00 2.47
C LEU A 22 16.66 5.54 1.26
N LEU A 23 15.42 6.02 1.46
CA LEU A 23 14.59 6.53 0.38
C LEU A 23 15.03 7.92 -0.10
N PHE A 24 15.22 8.85 0.84
CA PHE A 24 15.48 10.26 0.53
C PHE A 24 16.96 10.62 0.50
N THR A 25 17.80 9.96 1.30
CA THR A 25 19.24 10.23 1.40
C THR A 25 20.12 9.01 1.08
N PRO A 26 19.82 8.18 0.05
CA PRO A 26 20.56 6.93 -0.21
C PRO A 26 22.05 7.17 -0.42
N LYS A 27 22.42 8.24 -1.13
CA LYS A 27 23.82 8.56 -1.41
C LYS A 27 24.60 8.82 -0.13
N LEU A 28 24.03 9.56 0.82
CA LEU A 28 24.66 9.86 2.10
C LEU A 28 24.94 8.57 2.87
N ILE A 29 23.92 7.71 2.99
CA ILE A 29 24.05 6.42 3.68
C ILE A 29 25.12 5.54 3.03
N ILE A 30 25.10 5.42 1.70
CA ILE A 30 26.09 4.60 0.97
C ILE A 30 27.50 5.17 1.19
N THR A 31 27.69 6.49 1.05
CA THR A 31 29.01 7.11 1.22
C THR A 31 29.58 6.97 2.63
N THR A 32 28.73 6.87 3.65
CA THR A 32 29.18 6.67 5.03
C THR A 32 29.52 5.21 5.36
N LEU A 33 29.03 4.25 4.56
CA LEU A 33 29.16 2.82 4.83
C LEU A 33 30.16 2.11 3.93
N VAL A 34 30.50 2.71 2.79
CA VAL A 34 31.46 2.15 1.85
C VAL A 34 32.89 2.46 2.35
N ASP A 35 33.74 1.43 2.38
CA ASP A 35 35.13 1.55 2.85
C ASP A 35 36.03 2.30 1.86
N GLU A 36 35.69 2.24 0.56
CA GLU A 36 36.45 2.86 -0.52
C GLU A 36 35.88 4.23 -0.88
N THR A 37 36.70 5.29 -0.93
CA THR A 37 36.22 6.62 -1.34
C THR A 37 35.84 6.66 -2.82
N ARG A 38 34.59 6.29 -3.12
CA ARG A 38 34.01 6.31 -4.47
C ARG A 38 32.59 6.87 -4.47
N GLN A 39 32.13 7.25 -5.66
CA GLN A 39 30.75 7.65 -5.85
C GLN A 39 29.81 6.43 -5.78
N PRO A 40 28.63 6.55 -5.12
CA PRO A 40 27.61 5.52 -5.16
C PRO A 40 27.17 5.25 -6.59
N THR A 41 27.17 3.97 -6.96
CA THR A 41 26.72 3.53 -8.27
C THR A 41 25.20 3.70 -8.42
N PRO A 42 24.71 3.81 -9.66
CA PRO A 42 23.27 3.85 -9.93
C PRO A 42 22.52 2.65 -9.33
N LEU A 43 23.14 1.46 -9.33
CA LEU A 43 22.53 0.23 -8.82
C LEU A 43 22.42 0.24 -7.29
N GLU A 44 23.42 0.74 -6.57
CA GLU A 44 23.35 0.87 -5.11
C GLU A 44 22.24 1.84 -4.69
N ILE A 45 22.09 2.94 -5.42
CA ILE A 45 20.99 3.90 -5.19
C ILE A 45 19.64 3.23 -5.46
N TYR A 46 19.53 2.44 -6.53
CA TYR A 46 18.32 1.69 -6.86
C TYR A 46 17.91 0.73 -5.73
N PHE A 47 18.85 -0.10 -5.26
CA PHE A 47 18.58 -1.05 -4.19
C PHE A 47 18.34 -0.37 -2.85
N ALA A 48 19.07 0.69 -2.52
CA ALA A 48 18.84 1.47 -1.31
C ALA A 48 17.42 2.03 -1.27
N ARG A 49 16.97 2.70 -2.34
CA ARG A 49 15.60 3.22 -2.41
C ARG A 49 14.54 2.13 -2.39
N SER A 50 14.77 1.03 -3.12
CA SER A 50 13.85 -0.11 -3.12
C SER A 50 13.70 -0.74 -1.73
N CYS A 51 14.83 -0.88 -1.01
CA CYS A 51 14.84 -1.31 0.38
C CYS A 51 14.09 -0.32 1.28
N GLY A 52 14.34 0.98 1.12
CA GLY A 52 13.66 2.03 1.88
C GLY A 52 12.14 2.02 1.69
N ILE A 53 11.66 1.89 0.46
CA ILE A 53 10.22 1.74 0.14
C ILE A 53 9.64 0.51 0.84
N GLY A 54 10.35 -0.62 0.82
CA GLY A 54 9.94 -1.85 1.51
C GLY A 54 9.88 -1.68 3.03
N GLN A 55 10.91 -1.09 3.63
CA GLN A 55 10.97 -0.86 5.09
C GLN A 55 9.87 0.08 5.58
N VAL A 56 9.61 1.18 4.86
CA VAL A 56 8.51 2.10 5.22
C VAL A 56 7.16 1.38 5.14
N SER A 57 6.93 0.61 4.08
CA SER A 57 5.68 -0.15 3.92
C SER A 57 5.50 -1.20 5.01
N LEU A 58 6.57 -1.92 5.37
CA LEU A 58 6.56 -2.88 6.47
C LEU A 58 6.33 -2.20 7.82
N GLY A 59 6.95 -1.04 8.06
CA GLY A 59 6.72 -0.23 9.25
C GLY A 59 5.25 0.18 9.39
N LEU A 60 4.63 0.64 8.29
CA LEU A 60 3.21 1.00 8.30
C LEU A 60 2.30 -0.19 8.62
N ILE A 61 2.65 -1.40 8.20
CA ILE A 61 1.94 -2.63 8.60
C ILE A 61 2.03 -2.83 10.11
N PHE A 62 3.23 -2.73 10.71
CA PHE A 62 3.39 -2.83 12.16
C PHE A 62 2.60 -1.75 12.91
N LEU A 63 2.54 -0.53 12.39
CA LEU A 63 1.74 0.55 12.98
C LEU A 63 0.24 0.26 12.95
N ILE A 64 -0.29 -0.36 11.89
CA ILE A 64 -1.70 -0.74 11.83
C ILE A 64 -2.02 -1.87 12.80
N LEU A 65 -1.11 -2.84 12.94
CA LEU A 65 -1.30 -3.98 13.84
C LEU A 65 -1.43 -3.55 15.31
N THR A 66 -0.98 -2.36 15.70
CA THR A 66 -1.19 -1.82 17.05
C THR A 66 -2.58 -1.22 17.27
N GLY A 67 -3.40 -1.05 16.22
CA GLY A 67 -4.70 -0.37 16.31
C GLY A 67 -4.60 1.14 16.59
N ALA A 68 -3.41 1.74 16.50
CA ALA A 68 -3.18 3.16 16.75
C ALA A 68 -3.93 4.09 15.77
N LEU A 69 -4.12 3.62 14.54
CA LEU A 69 -4.88 4.35 13.53
C LEU A 69 -6.34 3.91 13.59
N PRO A 70 -7.31 4.84 13.67
CA PRO A 70 -8.71 4.49 13.61
C PRO A 70 -9.02 3.89 12.24
N LEU A 71 -9.15 2.56 12.19
CA LEU A 71 -9.50 1.82 10.99
C LEU A 71 -10.97 2.12 10.69
N ALA A 72 -11.23 2.93 9.67
CA ALA A 72 -12.59 3.37 9.35
C ALA A 72 -13.51 2.15 9.18
N SER A 73 -14.42 1.95 10.13
CA SER A 73 -15.30 0.77 10.28
C SER A 73 -16.34 0.60 9.18
N SER A 74 -16.33 1.45 8.15
CA SER A 74 -17.36 1.50 7.10
C SER A 74 -17.03 0.67 5.86
N TYR A 75 -15.76 0.30 5.64
CA TYR A 75 -15.32 -0.47 4.46
C TYR A 75 -14.97 -1.92 4.82
N SER A 76 -15.97 -2.80 4.79
CA SER A 76 -15.75 -4.25 4.74
C SER A 76 -15.32 -4.68 3.34
N ILE A 77 -14.09 -5.18 3.23
CA ILE A 77 -13.61 -5.92 2.05
C ILE A 77 -14.01 -7.40 2.15
N THR A 78 -14.02 -7.96 3.35
CA THR A 78 -14.47 -9.32 3.57
C THR A 78 -16.00 -9.38 3.48
N ALA A 79 -16.51 -10.43 2.85
CA ALA A 79 -17.96 -10.61 2.71
C ALA A 79 -18.61 -11.07 4.01
N ASP A 80 -17.85 -11.83 4.79
CA ASP A 80 -18.25 -12.35 6.09
C ASP A 80 -17.91 -11.34 7.20
N GLU A 81 -18.92 -10.96 7.99
CA GLU A 81 -18.73 -10.07 9.14
C GLU A 81 -18.02 -10.74 10.31
N SER A 82 -17.97 -12.08 10.34
CA SER A 82 -17.25 -12.88 11.34
C SER A 82 -15.80 -13.19 10.96
N ASP A 83 -15.34 -12.76 9.79
CA ASP A 83 -13.94 -12.96 9.37
C ASP A 83 -13.00 -12.17 10.30
N PRO A 84 -12.09 -12.84 11.03
CA PRO A 84 -11.14 -12.18 11.93
C PRO A 84 -10.21 -11.19 11.20
N LYS A 85 -10.08 -11.28 9.87
CA LYS A 85 -9.24 -10.39 9.06
C LYS A 85 -9.91 -9.07 8.72
N LYS A 86 -11.22 -8.93 8.96
CA LYS A 86 -12.05 -7.80 8.51
C LYS A 86 -11.47 -6.44 8.88
N GLU A 87 -10.92 -6.31 10.08
CA GLU A 87 -10.38 -5.05 10.60
C GLU A 87 -9.12 -4.62 9.85
N TYR A 88 -8.29 -5.58 9.44
CA TYR A 88 -6.98 -5.33 8.81
C TYR A 88 -6.99 -5.46 7.29
N ALA A 89 -8.00 -6.08 6.70
CA ALA A 89 -8.05 -6.36 5.25
C ALA A 89 -7.94 -5.08 4.40
N PHE A 90 -8.70 -4.04 4.72
CA PHE A 90 -8.65 -2.77 3.97
C PHE A 90 -7.32 -2.04 4.15
N PRO A 91 -6.82 -1.79 5.37
CA PRO A 91 -5.54 -1.13 5.58
C PRO A 91 -4.36 -1.86 4.94
N ILE A 92 -4.32 -3.19 5.00
CA ILE A 92 -3.28 -4.00 4.38
C ILE A 92 -3.35 -3.91 2.84
N LEU A 93 -4.55 -3.96 2.26
CA LEU A 93 -4.73 -3.74 0.83
C LEU A 93 -4.32 -2.33 0.41
N LEU A 94 -4.65 -1.31 1.20
CA LEU A 94 -4.24 0.07 0.93
C LEU A 94 -2.71 0.21 0.91
N ILE A 95 -2.02 -0.30 1.93
CA ILE A 95 -0.55 -0.21 2.00
C ILE A 95 0.10 -1.01 0.89
N SER A 96 -0.30 -2.27 0.68
CA SER A 96 0.31 -3.12 -0.35
C SER A 96 0.07 -2.56 -1.76
N SER A 97 -1.13 -2.04 -2.05
CA SER A 97 -1.42 -1.36 -3.32
C SER A 97 -0.57 -0.10 -3.48
N GLY A 98 -0.44 0.70 -2.43
CA GLY A 98 0.39 1.90 -2.43
C GLY A 98 1.88 1.57 -2.63
N PHE A 99 2.39 0.55 -1.95
CA PHE A 99 3.73 0.01 -2.15
C PHE A 99 3.96 -0.35 -3.62
N HIS A 100 3.07 -1.15 -4.20
CA HIS A 100 3.17 -1.54 -5.59
C HIS A 100 3.07 -0.37 -6.57
N ALA A 101 2.24 0.64 -6.27
CA ALA A 101 2.16 1.85 -7.09
C ALA A 101 3.47 2.65 -7.06
N VAL A 102 4.10 2.81 -5.89
CA VAL A 102 5.39 3.48 -5.73
C VAL A 102 6.49 2.70 -6.44
N VAL A 103 6.54 1.38 -6.29
CA VAL A 103 7.52 0.52 -6.98
C VAL A 103 7.33 0.58 -8.49
N ALA A 104 6.09 0.56 -8.99
CA ALA A 104 5.79 0.67 -10.41
C ALA A 104 6.29 2.01 -10.99
N GLY A 105 6.01 3.12 -10.31
CA GLY A 105 6.50 4.44 -10.71
C GLY A 105 8.03 4.53 -10.66
N TYR A 106 8.65 3.94 -9.64
CA TYR A 106 10.10 3.96 -9.50
C TYR A 106 10.80 3.13 -10.60
N THR A 107 10.37 1.90 -10.82
CA THR A 107 10.89 1.05 -11.91
C THR A 107 10.58 1.63 -13.29
N TYR A 108 9.45 2.29 -13.49
CA TYR A 108 9.17 3.06 -14.70
C TYR A 108 10.22 4.15 -14.94
N SER A 109 10.57 4.95 -13.92
CA SER A 109 11.59 5.99 -14.07
C SER A 109 12.94 5.42 -14.53
N TRP A 110 13.35 4.26 -14.00
CA TRP A 110 14.56 3.56 -14.45
C TRP A 110 14.44 3.00 -15.86
N TYR A 111 13.30 2.40 -16.21
CA TYR A 111 13.04 1.91 -17.55
C TYR A 111 13.10 3.06 -18.57
N SER A 112 12.46 4.19 -18.29
CA SER A 112 12.46 5.36 -19.18
C SER A 112 13.86 5.92 -19.43
N GLY A 113 14.77 5.81 -18.46
CA GLY A 113 16.14 6.28 -18.59
C GLY A 113 17.11 5.28 -19.22
N THR A 114 16.86 3.97 -19.07
CA THR A 114 17.84 2.92 -19.43
C THR A 114 17.38 1.98 -20.53
N GLY A 115 16.08 1.89 -20.80
CA GLY A 115 15.49 0.90 -21.71
C GLY A 115 15.60 -0.55 -21.25
N GLN A 116 16.11 -0.82 -20.04
CA GLN A 116 16.33 -2.18 -19.57
C GLN A 116 15.02 -2.91 -19.26
N MET A 117 14.78 -4.03 -19.94
CA MET A 117 13.54 -4.79 -19.83
C MET A 117 13.26 -5.35 -18.42
N GLY A 118 14.30 -5.54 -17.60
CA GLY A 118 14.12 -5.92 -16.20
C GLY A 118 13.29 -4.90 -15.40
N PHE A 119 13.53 -3.60 -15.63
CA PHE A 119 12.72 -2.55 -15.01
C PHE A 119 11.31 -2.49 -15.58
N ALA A 120 11.13 -2.76 -16.88
CA ALA A 120 9.79 -2.86 -17.48
C ALA A 120 8.97 -4.00 -16.86
N ALA A 121 9.58 -5.17 -16.62
CA ALA A 121 8.91 -6.29 -15.97
C ALA A 121 8.48 -5.93 -14.53
N GLY A 122 9.36 -5.28 -13.76
CA GLY A 122 9.04 -4.81 -12.41
C GLY A 122 7.91 -3.78 -12.38
N MET A 123 7.92 -2.85 -13.34
CA MET A 123 6.86 -1.86 -13.54
C MET A 123 5.51 -2.52 -13.84
N LEU A 124 5.47 -3.46 -14.80
CA LEU A 124 4.23 -4.12 -15.21
C LEU A 124 3.65 -4.98 -14.09
N ALA A 125 4.48 -5.78 -13.42
CA ALA A 125 4.04 -6.65 -12.33
C ALA A 125 3.52 -5.83 -11.14
N SER A 126 4.24 -4.80 -10.73
CA SER A 126 3.81 -3.94 -9.62
C SER A 126 2.62 -3.08 -10.02
N GLY A 127 2.58 -2.54 -11.24
CA GLY A 127 1.44 -1.78 -11.75
C GLY A 127 0.16 -2.61 -11.78
N PHE A 128 0.25 -3.87 -12.20
CA PHE A 128 -0.87 -4.81 -12.17
C PHE A 128 -1.37 -5.04 -10.74
N LEU A 129 -0.49 -5.31 -9.78
CA LEU A 129 -0.87 -5.54 -8.38
C LEU A 129 -1.48 -4.28 -7.74
N ALA A 130 -0.95 -3.09 -8.04
CA ALA A 130 -1.53 -1.82 -7.60
C ALA A 130 -2.94 -1.61 -8.16
N ALA A 131 -3.14 -1.86 -9.45
CA ALA A 131 -4.45 -1.76 -10.09
C ALA A 131 -5.46 -2.78 -9.54
N MET A 132 -5.01 -4.03 -9.33
CA MET A 132 -5.83 -5.09 -8.73
C MET A 132 -6.21 -4.76 -7.29
N GLY A 133 -5.28 -4.24 -6.49
CA GLY A 133 -5.57 -3.85 -5.11
C GLY A 133 -6.53 -2.64 -5.03
N LEU A 134 -6.38 -1.66 -5.92
CA LEU A 134 -7.36 -0.57 -6.09
C LEU A 134 -8.73 -1.12 -6.48
N TRP A 135 -8.78 -2.05 -7.44
CA TRP A 135 -10.01 -2.72 -7.83
C TRP A 135 -10.66 -3.43 -6.62
N CYS A 136 -9.89 -4.15 -5.81
CA CYS A 136 -10.39 -4.80 -4.61
C CYS A 136 -11.00 -3.81 -3.61
N MET A 137 -10.34 -2.68 -3.38
CA MET A 137 -10.86 -1.64 -2.47
C MET A 137 -12.15 -0.99 -2.98
N LEU A 138 -12.31 -0.85 -4.30
CA LEU A 138 -13.48 -0.21 -4.91
C LEU A 138 -14.66 -1.17 -5.09
N PHE A 139 -14.39 -2.43 -5.44
CA PHE A 139 -15.40 -3.35 -5.99
C PHE A 139 -15.49 -4.71 -5.30
N ALA A 140 -14.49 -5.14 -4.51
CA ALA A 140 -14.52 -6.48 -3.91
C ALA A 140 -15.29 -6.59 -2.58
N GLY A 141 -15.76 -5.48 -2.02
CA GLY A 141 -16.53 -5.51 -0.78
C GLY A 141 -17.93 -6.14 -0.96
N SER A 142 -18.45 -6.78 0.09
CA SER A 142 -19.80 -7.39 0.05
C SER A 142 -20.91 -6.38 -0.21
N SER A 143 -21.90 -6.83 -1.00
CA SER A 143 -23.17 -6.13 -1.17
C SER A 143 -23.92 -6.12 0.16
N ARG A 144 -24.31 -4.93 0.64
CA ARG A 144 -25.20 -4.80 1.78
C ARG A 144 -26.61 -4.63 1.25
N ILE A 145 -27.31 -5.74 1.06
CA ILE A 145 -28.69 -5.69 0.60
C ILE A 145 -29.57 -5.10 1.72
N SER A 146 -30.36 -4.10 1.38
CA SER A 146 -31.29 -3.47 2.31
C SER A 146 -32.43 -4.43 2.65
N LYS A 147 -32.54 -4.82 3.93
CA LYS A 147 -33.67 -5.61 4.43
C LYS A 147 -35.05 -4.95 4.18
N ARG A 148 -35.12 -3.62 4.07
CA ARG A 148 -36.37 -2.88 3.85
C ARG A 148 -36.77 -2.78 2.38
N THR A 149 -35.81 -2.75 1.47
CA THR A 149 -36.07 -2.40 0.06
C THR A 149 -35.57 -3.44 -0.93
N GLY A 150 -34.88 -4.49 -0.49
CA GLY A 150 -34.24 -5.49 -1.37
C GLY A 150 -33.10 -4.94 -2.25
N ALA A 151 -32.91 -3.61 -2.29
CA ALA A 151 -31.89 -2.96 -3.09
C ALA A 151 -30.51 -3.06 -2.43
N ASP A 152 -29.49 -3.29 -3.25
CA ASP A 152 -28.09 -3.23 -2.81
C ASP A 152 -27.71 -1.81 -2.39
N LYS A 153 -27.27 -1.67 -1.13
CA LYS A 153 -26.85 -0.41 -0.53
C LYS A 153 -25.45 0.05 -0.98
N ARG A 154 -24.74 -0.70 -1.83
CA ARG A 154 -23.44 -0.29 -2.37
C ARG A 154 -23.44 -0.07 -3.89
N THR A 155 -24.61 0.15 -4.49
CA THR A 155 -24.70 0.64 -5.88
C THR A 155 -23.97 1.97 -6.04
N SER A 156 -22.85 1.92 -6.76
CA SER A 156 -22.04 3.08 -7.15
C SER A 156 -22.43 3.52 -8.56
N GLY A 157 -22.46 4.84 -8.79
CA GLY A 157 -22.56 5.45 -10.12
C GLY A 157 -21.20 5.87 -10.69
N PHE A 158 -20.11 5.38 -10.10
CA PHE A 158 -18.75 5.61 -10.56
C PHE A 158 -18.15 4.32 -11.16
N PRO A 159 -17.47 4.37 -12.31
CA PRO A 159 -17.26 5.56 -13.16
C PRO A 159 -18.43 5.84 -14.12
N PHE A 160 -19.44 4.96 -14.19
CA PHE A 160 -20.55 5.07 -15.14
C PHE A 160 -21.89 5.25 -14.44
N LYS A 161 -22.82 5.95 -15.10
CA LYS A 161 -24.16 6.22 -14.58
C LYS A 161 -24.88 4.93 -14.16
N ASN A 162 -25.39 4.93 -12.93
CA ASN A 162 -26.13 3.82 -12.36
C ASN A 162 -27.49 4.33 -11.84
N VAL A 163 -28.57 3.87 -12.49
CA VAL A 163 -29.94 4.28 -12.17
C VAL A 163 -30.35 3.87 -10.75
N GLU A 164 -29.86 2.74 -10.25
CA GLU A 164 -30.13 2.29 -8.87
C GLU A 164 -29.36 3.14 -7.84
N ALA A 165 -28.14 3.58 -8.16
CA ALA A 165 -27.38 4.52 -7.32
C ALA A 165 -28.08 5.89 -7.25
N ASP A 166 -28.61 6.37 -8.38
CA ASP A 166 -29.28 7.67 -8.48
C ASP A 166 -30.58 7.75 -7.68
N LYS A 167 -31.30 6.63 -7.49
CA LYS A 167 -32.50 6.56 -6.63
C LYS A 167 -32.23 6.95 -5.18
N ARG A 168 -30.97 6.84 -4.72
CA ARG A 168 -30.56 7.14 -3.34
C ARG A 168 -30.29 8.63 -3.11
N LYS A 169 -29.95 9.39 -4.15
CA LYS A 169 -29.71 10.84 -4.07
C LYS A 169 -31.01 11.67 -4.02
N LYS A 170 -32.14 11.07 -4.40
CA LYS A 170 -33.45 11.72 -4.47
C LYS A 170 -34.25 11.68 -3.16
N ARG A 171 -33.62 11.27 -2.07
CA ARG A 171 -34.22 11.14 -0.73
C ARG A 171 -33.51 12.07 0.23
#